data_AF-A0A257QCK8-F1
#
_entry.id   AF-A0A257QCK8-F1
#
_cell.length_a   1.000
_cell.length_b   1.000
_cell.length_c   1.000
_cell.angle_alpha   90.00
_cell.angle_beta   90.00
_cell.angle_gamma   90.00
#
_symmetry.space_group_name_H-M   'P 1'
#
loop_
_entity.id
_entity.type
_entity.pdbx_description
1 polymer ?
#
loop_
_entity_poly.entity_id
_entity_poly.type
_entity_poly.pdbx_seq_one_letter_code
_entity_poly.pdbx_strand_id
1 'polypeptide(L)'
;MPKIPKELVIQVPGEAFFVQSLELPAELTSTELQEAAALGIEEASPFPMDQLAWGIYRPQGGAFTLVYATAKERIKSLSLASLEQASFVLPGFFG
;
A
#
# COMPACT_ATOMS: atom_id res chain seq x y z
N MET A 1 18.66 16.24 21.10
CA MET A 1 17.59 15.31 20.64
C MET A 1 17.67 15.26 19.12
N PRO A 2 17.90 14.09 18.49
CA PRO A 2 17.83 14.01 17.03
C PRO A 2 16.39 14.35 16.60
N LYS A 3 16.25 15.28 15.65
CA LYS A 3 14.95 15.54 15.01
C LYS A 3 14.60 14.32 14.17
N ILE A 4 13.65 13.51 14.63
CA ILE A 4 13.00 12.51 13.79
C ILE A 4 12.38 13.30 12.63
N PRO A 5 12.73 13.02 11.35
CA PRO A 5 12.13 13.72 10.23
C PRO A 5 10.61 13.62 10.36
N LYS A 6 9.92 14.75 10.21
CA LYS A 6 8.46 14.75 10.15
C LYS A 6 8.11 14.06 8.83
N GLU A 7 7.76 12.77 8.88
CA GLU A 7 7.45 11.99 7.69
C GLU A 7 6.32 12.69 6.91
N LEU A 8 6.61 13.08 5.68
CA LEU A 8 5.60 13.66 4.80
C LEU A 8 4.78 12.51 4.23
N VAL A 9 3.56 12.36 4.76
CA VAL A 9 2.57 11.40 4.27
C VAL A 9 1.63 12.13 3.33
N ILE A 10 1.51 11.64 2.10
CA ILE A 10 0.55 12.15 1.12
C ILE A 10 -0.61 11.18 1.00
N GLN A 11 -1.83 11.71 1.13
CA GLN A 11 -3.03 10.96 0.81
C GLN A 11 -3.31 11.06 -0.69
N VAL A 12 -3.46 9.89 -1.32
CA VAL A 12 -3.84 9.77 -2.72
C VAL A 12 -5.31 9.34 -2.77
N PRO A 13 -6.13 9.90 -3.70
CA PRO A 13 -7.53 9.49 -3.83
C PRO A 13 -7.68 7.98 -3.90
N GLY A 14 -8.64 7.44 -3.14
CA GLY A 14 -8.85 6.00 -3.04
C GLY A 14 -9.12 5.34 -4.39
N GLU A 15 -9.75 6.06 -5.33
CA GLU A 15 -10.04 5.54 -6.68
C GLU A 15 -8.78 5.34 -7.55
N ALA A 16 -7.63 5.87 -7.11
CA ALA A 16 -6.36 5.62 -7.76
C ALA A 16 -5.88 4.18 -7.51
N PHE A 17 -6.30 3.55 -6.41
CA PHE A 17 -5.86 2.23 -5.99
C PHE A 17 -6.85 1.14 -6.38
N PHE A 18 -6.33 -0.04 -6.64
CA PHE A 18 -7.11 -1.26 -6.45
C PHE A 18 -6.93 -1.72 -5.01
N VAL A 19 -7.98 -2.29 -4.43
CA VAL A 19 -8.00 -2.80 -3.06
C VAL A 19 -8.66 -4.17 -3.05
N GLN A 20 -8.06 -5.12 -2.33
CA GLN A 20 -8.59 -6.46 -2.18
C GLN A 20 -8.42 -6.94 -0.74
N SER A 21 -9.40 -7.71 -0.26
CA SER A 21 -9.29 -8.43 1.00
C SER A 21 -8.79 -9.85 0.73
N LEU A 22 -7.78 -10.27 1.48
CA LEU A 22 -7.25 -11.63 1.49
C LEU A 22 -7.55 -12.27 2.85
N GLU A 23 -8.05 -13.51 2.80
CA GLU A 23 -8.15 -14.37 3.98
C GLU A 23 -6.82 -15.05 4.20
N LEU A 24 -6.02 -14.51 5.13
CA LEU A 24 -4.68 -14.99 5.44
C LEU A 24 -4.59 -15.35 6.92
N PRO A 25 -3.89 -16.45 7.30
CA PRO A 25 -3.73 -16.85 8.68
C PRO A 25 -3.18 -15.73 9.58
N ALA A 26 -3.63 -15.72 10.83
CA ALA A 26 -3.22 -14.72 11.82
C ALA A 26 -1.80 -14.97 12.35
N GLU A 27 -1.34 -16.23 12.27
CA GLU A 27 -0.07 -16.71 12.79
C GLU A 27 1.11 -16.43 11.86
N LEU A 28 0.86 -15.89 10.65
CA LEU A 28 1.92 -15.54 9.71
C LEU A 28 2.88 -14.53 10.34
N THR A 29 4.16 -14.81 10.21
CA THR A 29 5.22 -13.84 10.46
C THR A 29 5.09 -12.66 9.50
N SER A 30 5.74 -11.53 9.83
CA SER A 30 5.71 -10.35 8.97
C SER A 30 6.23 -10.63 7.54
N THR A 31 7.22 -11.52 7.40
CA THR A 31 7.77 -11.90 6.10
C THR A 31 6.79 -12.75 5.30
N GLU A 32 6.21 -13.79 5.91
CA GLU A 32 5.23 -14.65 5.24
C GLU A 32 3.97 -13.87 4.85
N LEU A 33 3.54 -12.92 5.68
CA LEU A 33 2.44 -12.01 5.36
C LEU A 33 2.75 -11.15 4.14
N GLN A 34 3.96 -10.59 4.05
CA GLN A 34 4.39 -9.78 2.91
C GLN A 34 4.46 -10.61 1.63
N GLU A 35 4.99 -11.83 1.69
CA GLU A 35 5.07 -12.74 0.53
C GLU A 35 3.69 -13.17 0.04
N ALA A 36 2.80 -13.58 0.95
CA ALA A 36 1.43 -13.97 0.60
C ALA A 36 0.62 -12.79 0.03
N ALA A 37 0.79 -11.58 0.58
CA ALA A 37 0.17 -10.38 0.04
C ALA A 37 0.71 -10.00 -1.33
N ALA A 38 2.02 -10.10 -1.55
CA ALA A 38 2.65 -9.84 -2.85
C ALA A 38 2.10 -10.79 -3.92
N LEU A 39 1.96 -12.08 -3.59
CA LEU A 39 1.34 -13.07 -4.48
C LEU A 39 -0.11 -12.71 -4.80
N GLY A 40 -0.93 -12.36 -3.80
CA GLY A 40 -2.32 -11.95 -4.04
C GLY A 40 -2.45 -10.71 -4.93
N ILE A 41 -1.54 -9.74 -4.79
CA ILE A 41 -1.47 -8.56 -5.68
C ILE A 41 -1.05 -8.98 -7.09
N GLU A 42 -0.05 -9.85 -7.23
CA GLU A 42 0.43 -10.34 -8.53
C GLU A 42 -0.66 -11.09 -9.30
N GLU A 43 -1.49 -11.87 -8.62
CA GLU A 43 -2.63 -12.59 -9.23
C GLU A 43 -3.78 -11.65 -9.64
N ALA A 44 -4.01 -10.57 -8.89
CA ALA A 44 -5.15 -9.67 -9.10
C ALA A 44 -4.82 -8.46 -10.00
N SER A 45 -3.55 -8.06 -10.07
CA SER A 45 -3.11 -6.87 -10.80
C SER A 45 -2.85 -7.16 -12.27
N PRO A 46 -3.33 -6.31 -13.20
CA PRO A 46 -2.94 -6.39 -14.60
C PRO A 46 -1.53 -5.83 -14.87
N PHE A 47 -0.89 -5.23 -13.85
CA PHE A 47 0.45 -4.65 -13.94
C PHE A 47 1.49 -5.48 -13.20
N PRO A 48 2.73 -5.57 -13.72
CA PRO A 48 3.86 -6.18 -13.02
C PRO A 48 4.13 -5.56 -11.65
N MET A 49 4.57 -6.38 -10.69
CA MET A 49 4.84 -5.96 -9.31
C MET A 49 5.85 -4.81 -9.19
N ASP A 50 6.87 -4.78 -10.06
CA ASP A 50 7.89 -3.73 -10.06
C ASP A 50 7.36 -2.36 -10.53
N GLN A 51 6.22 -2.34 -11.23
CA GLN A 51 5.53 -1.13 -11.67
C GLN A 51 4.50 -0.62 -10.65
N LEU A 52 4.24 -1.39 -9.60
CA LEU A 52 3.26 -1.06 -8.56
C LEU A 52 3.92 -0.40 -7.34
N ALA A 53 3.25 0.61 -6.80
CA ALA A 53 3.39 0.97 -5.40
C ALA A 53 2.27 0.27 -4.64
N TRP A 54 2.62 -0.48 -3.60
CA TRP A 54 1.66 -1.33 -2.90
C TRP A 54 1.94 -1.37 -1.40
N GLY A 55 0.93 -1.80 -0.66
CA GLY A 55 1.02 -1.98 0.78
C GLY A 55 -0.04 -2.93 1.30
N ILE A 56 0.10 -3.23 2.59
CA ILE A 56 -0.79 -4.10 3.33
C ILE A 56 -1.33 -3.37 4.55
N TYR A 57 -2.56 -3.69 4.92
CA TYR A 57 -3.15 -3.30 6.17
C TYR A 57 -3.81 -4.51 6.81
N ARG A 58 -3.41 -4.82 8.04
CA ARG A 58 -4.02 -5.87 8.85
C ARG A 58 -4.48 -5.23 10.17
N PRO A 59 -5.79 -5.20 10.46
CA PRO A 59 -6.27 -4.72 11.75
C PRO A 59 -5.82 -5.65 12.87
N GLN A 60 -5.54 -5.10 14.07
CA GLN A 60 -5.17 -5.92 15.23
C GLN A 60 -6.30 -6.91 15.56
N GLY A 61 -5.97 -8.20 15.67
CA GLY A 61 -6.94 -9.27 15.90
C GLY A 61 -7.88 -9.55 14.72
N GLY A 62 -7.61 -8.97 13.54
CA GLY A 62 -8.42 -9.13 12.36
C GLY A 62 -8.23 -10.47 11.65
N ALA A 63 -9.31 -11.01 11.11
CA ALA A 63 -9.32 -12.24 10.31
C ALA A 63 -8.93 -12.03 8.84
N PHE A 64 -8.71 -10.79 8.42
CA PHE A 64 -8.46 -10.42 7.02
C PHE A 64 -7.29 -9.46 6.87
N THR A 65 -6.64 -9.54 5.72
CA THR A 65 -5.60 -8.60 5.29
C THR A 65 -6.11 -7.81 4.11
N LEU A 66 -6.10 -6.49 4.20
CA LEU A 66 -6.29 -5.63 3.04
C LEU A 66 -4.97 -5.47 2.31
N VAL A 67 -4.97 -5.75 1.01
CA VAL A 67 -3.89 -5.38 0.10
C VAL A 67 -4.38 -4.24 -0.78
N TYR A 68 -3.50 -3.29 -1.05
CA TYR A 68 -3.81 -2.17 -1.93
C TYR A 68 -2.60 -1.86 -2.80
N ALA A 69 -2.84 -1.55 -4.07
CA ALA A 69 -1.79 -1.09 -4.95
C ALA A 69 -2.28 -0.12 -6.00
N THR A 70 -1.34 0.61 -6.57
CA THR A 70 -1.54 1.52 -7.70
C THR A 70 -0.32 1.48 -8.59
N ALA A 71 -0.51 1.68 -9.90
CA ALA A 71 0.60 1.88 -10.81
C ALA A 71 1.38 3.14 -10.42
N LYS A 72 2.72 3.06 -10.38
CA LYS A 72 3.60 4.20 -10.07
C LYS A 72 3.38 5.37 -11.03
N GLU A 73 3.11 5.07 -12.31
CA GLU A 73 2.80 6.09 -13.32
C GLU A 73 1.50 6.83 -13.02
N ARG A 74 0.48 6.12 -12.54
CA ARG A 74 -0.80 6.72 -12.15
C ARG A 74 -0.60 7.75 -11.04
N ILE A 75 0.20 7.44 -10.01
CA ILE A 75 0.52 8.40 -8.95
C ILE A 75 1.20 9.65 -9.52
N LYS A 76 2.19 9.48 -10.42
CA LYS A 76 2.88 10.61 -11.06
C LYS A 76 1.92 11.52 -11.84
N SER A 77 0.92 10.93 -12.50
CA SER A 77 -0.07 11.67 -13.30
C SER A 77 -1.03 12.54 -12.48
N LEU A 78 -1.17 12.27 -11.18
CA LEU A 78 -2.06 13.04 -10.30
C LEU A 78 -1.51 14.43 -9.93
N SER A 79 -0.30 14.77 -10.38
CA SER A 79 0.36 16.07 -10.15
C SER A 79 0.31 16.53 -8.69
N LEU A 80 0.41 15.58 -7.75
CA LEU A 80 0.33 15.87 -6.32
C LEU A 80 1.59 16.63 -5.90
N ALA A 81 1.37 17.80 -5.31
CA ALA A 81 2.46 18.60 -4.75
C ALA A 81 3.27 17.74 -3.77
N SER A 82 4.59 17.79 -3.91
CA SER A 82 5.54 17.13 -3.00
C SER A 82 5.55 15.60 -3.03
N LEU A 83 5.01 14.93 -4.06
CA LEU A 83 5.14 13.46 -4.21
C LEU A 83 6.60 12.99 -4.14
N GLU A 84 7.52 13.73 -4.76
CA GLU A 84 8.95 13.41 -4.73
C GLU A 84 9.60 13.60 -3.36
N GLN A 85 8.93 14.29 -2.44
CA GLN A 85 9.39 14.52 -1.06
C GLN A 85 8.66 13.63 -0.06
N ALA A 86 7.64 12.87 -0.51
CA ALA A 86 6.83 12.03 0.34
C ALA A 86 7.63 10.80 0.78
N SER A 87 7.61 10.53 2.08
CA SER A 87 8.18 9.29 2.63
C SER A 87 7.21 8.13 2.45
N PHE A 88 5.90 8.42 2.46
CA PHE A 88 4.83 7.45 2.30
C PHE A 88 3.66 8.01 1.51
N VAL A 89 3.03 7.12 0.74
CA VAL A 89 1.77 7.37 0.05
C VAL A 89 0.73 6.44 0.66
N LEU A 90 -0.35 7.01 1.16
CA LEU A 90 -1.47 6.24 1.71
C LEU A 90 -2.73 6.51 0.90
N PRO A 91 -3.58 5.50 0.70
CA PRO A 91 -4.92 5.74 0.20
C PRO A 91 -5.73 6.65 1.13
N GLY A 92 -6.51 7.56 0.55
CA GLY A 92 -7.32 8.54 1.29
C GLY A 92 -8.42 7.92 2.17
N PHE A 93 -8.73 6.64 2.00
CA PHE A 93 -9.69 5.93 2.86
C PHE A 93 -9.13 5.54 4.24
N PHE A 94 -7.84 5.79 4.50
CA PHE A 94 -7.23 5.67 5.84
C PHE A 94 -7.22 7.00 6.63
N GLY A 95 -7.75 8.08 6.04
CA GLY A 95 -7.80 9.44 6.59
C GLY A 95 -9.00 9.75 7.46
#